data_AF-A0AAW9SV73-F1
#
_entry.id   AF-A0AAW9SV73-F1
#
_cell.length_a   1.000
_cell.length_b   1.000
_cell.length_c   1.000
_cell.angle_alpha   90.00
_cell.angle_beta   90.00
_cell.angle_gamma   90.00
#
_symmetry.space_group_name_H-M   'P 1'
#
loop_
_entity.id
_entity.type
_entity.pdbx_description
1 polymer ?
#
loop_
_entity_poly.entity_id
_entity_poly.type
_entity_poly.pdbx_seq_one_letter_code
_entity_poly.pdbx_strand_id
1 'polypeptide(L)'
;MGRLKAMPGRLAVPAPRIGAAAGDVRAQDRERDRVKPWRSWYRSKRWYALRSMVLKRAGYVCEQTGVPLIGKAGAPDSPVIDHVREHKGNPVLFWDEGNLQAVSKRWHDSEKQRLERRRH
;
A
#
# COMPACT_ATOMS: atom_id res chain seq x y z
N MET A 1 32.78 19.58 45.04
CA MET A 1 32.12 18.50 44.26
C MET A 1 31.56 19.09 42.97
N GLY A 2 32.37 19.14 41.90
CA GLY A 2 31.98 19.75 40.62
C GLY A 2 31.11 18.81 39.78
N ARG A 3 30.00 19.31 39.24
CA ARG A 3 29.10 18.56 38.34
C ARG A 3 29.70 18.49 36.93
N LEU A 4 29.91 17.29 36.42
CA LEU A 4 30.31 17.05 35.03
C LEU A 4 29.11 17.33 34.09
N LYS A 5 29.33 18.13 33.04
CA LYS A 5 28.35 18.32 31.95
C LYS A 5 28.34 17.10 31.03
N ALA A 6 27.16 16.57 30.73
CA ALA A 6 26.97 15.51 29.73
C ALA A 6 27.27 16.04 28.32
N MET A 7 27.98 15.24 27.52
CA MET A 7 28.25 15.55 26.12
C MET A 7 26.99 15.40 25.26
N PRO A 8 26.79 16.25 24.23
CA PRO A 8 25.66 16.10 23.33
C PRO A 8 25.86 14.86 22.45
N GLY A 9 25.04 13.84 22.68
CA GLY A 9 24.97 12.68 21.81
C GLY A 9 24.18 12.98 20.55
N ARG A 10 24.83 12.84 19.38
CA ARG A 10 24.40 12.03 18.23
C ARG A 10 25.18 12.48 16.99
N LEU A 11 26.10 11.63 16.53
CA LEU A 11 26.59 11.66 15.16
C LEU A 11 25.39 11.50 14.22
N ALA A 12 25.23 12.40 13.27
CA ALA A 12 24.21 12.28 12.23
C ALA A 12 24.42 10.98 11.45
N VAL A 13 23.34 10.24 11.20
CA VAL A 13 23.39 9.04 10.35
C VAL A 13 23.86 9.50 8.95
N PRO A 14 24.96 8.93 8.41
CA PRO A 14 25.45 9.33 7.10
C PRO A 14 24.37 9.05 6.04
N ALA A 15 24.24 9.97 5.09
CA ALA A 15 23.35 9.78 3.95
C ALA A 15 23.69 8.47 3.22
N PRO A 16 22.67 7.73 2.72
CA PRO A 16 22.90 6.46 2.04
C PRO A 16 23.84 6.66 0.85
N ARG A 17 24.91 5.85 0.80
CA ARG A 17 25.96 5.93 -0.23
C ARG A 17 25.58 5.22 -1.53
N ILE A 18 24.46 4.49 -1.53
CA ILE A 18 23.90 3.79 -2.69
C ILE A 18 22.41 4.11 -2.74
N GLY A 19 21.95 4.72 -3.85
CA GLY A 19 20.57 5.16 -4.05
C GLY A 19 20.42 6.70 -4.05
N ALA A 20 19.20 7.16 -4.36
CA ALA A 20 18.88 8.60 -4.36
C ALA A 20 19.08 9.21 -2.98
N ALA A 21 19.63 10.43 -2.92
CA ALA A 21 19.86 11.16 -1.68
C ALA A 21 18.60 11.20 -0.82
N ALA A 22 18.76 11.04 0.50
CA ALA A 22 17.67 11.19 1.45
C ALA A 22 17.08 12.61 1.30
N GLY A 23 15.86 12.72 0.78
CA GLY A 23 15.17 13.99 0.53
C GLY A 23 14.64 14.18 -0.90
N ASP A 24 15.20 13.49 -1.91
CA ASP A 24 14.67 13.56 -3.28
C ASP A 24 13.57 12.51 -3.50
N VAL A 25 12.37 12.80 -2.97
CA VAL A 25 11.18 11.95 -3.09
C VAL A 25 10.84 11.65 -4.57
N ARG A 26 11.13 12.58 -5.49
CA ARG A 26 10.84 12.39 -6.92
C ARG A 26 11.78 11.39 -7.55
N ALA A 27 13.08 11.42 -7.23
CA ALA A 27 14.03 10.41 -7.68
C ALA A 27 13.71 9.02 -7.09
N GLN A 28 13.33 8.97 -5.81
CA GLN A 28 12.91 7.73 -5.16
C GLN A 28 11.65 7.14 -5.83
N ASP A 29 10.66 7.98 -6.13
CA ASP A 29 9.43 7.57 -6.81
C ASP A 29 9.72 7.01 -8.21
N ARG A 30 10.58 7.68 -9.00
CA ARG A 30 11.00 7.20 -10.33
C ARG A 30 11.71 5.85 -10.25
N GLU A 31 12.58 5.66 -9.27
CA GLU A 31 13.28 4.38 -9.09
C GLU A 31 12.31 3.26 -8.71
N ARG A 32 11.34 3.53 -7.82
CA ARG A 32 10.30 2.53 -7.49
C ARG A 32 9.43 2.17 -8.70
N ASP A 33 9.08 3.14 -9.53
CA ASP A 33 8.33 2.90 -10.77
C ASP A 33 9.17 2.09 -11.77
N ARG A 34 10.48 2.31 -11.84
CA ARG A 34 11.41 1.50 -12.65
C ARG A 34 11.47 0.04 -12.19
N VAL A 35 11.58 -0.18 -10.88
CA VAL A 35 11.66 -1.55 -10.30
C VAL A 35 10.32 -2.29 -10.40
N LYS A 36 9.20 -1.57 -10.28
CA LYS A 36 7.84 -2.13 -10.34
C LYS A 36 6.98 -1.35 -11.34
N PRO A 37 7.15 -1.57 -12.66
CA PRO A 37 6.48 -0.78 -13.70
C PRO A 37 4.95 -0.84 -13.62
N TRP A 38 4.40 -1.94 -13.09
CA TRP A 38 2.96 -2.11 -12.86
C TRP A 38 2.36 -1.12 -11.85
N ARG A 39 3.17 -0.37 -11.07
CA ARG A 39 2.68 0.72 -10.21
C ARG A 39 1.94 1.80 -11.01
N SER A 40 2.32 1.98 -12.28
CA SER A 40 1.62 2.87 -13.21
C SER A 40 0.16 2.46 -13.44
N TRP A 41 -0.18 1.16 -13.35
CA TRP A 41 -1.53 0.66 -13.60
C TRP A 41 -2.55 1.18 -12.58
N TYR A 42 -2.14 1.35 -11.32
CA TYR A 42 -2.99 1.94 -10.27
C TYR A 42 -3.37 3.41 -10.53
N ARG A 43 -2.67 4.11 -11.43
CA ARG A 43 -2.97 5.49 -11.83
C ARG A 43 -3.78 5.57 -13.14
N SER A 44 -4.06 4.44 -13.77
CA SER A 44 -4.74 4.40 -15.06
C SER A 44 -6.25 4.59 -14.91
N LYS A 45 -6.89 5.17 -15.93
CA LYS A 45 -8.37 5.26 -16.02
C LYS A 45 -9.05 3.90 -15.90
N ARG A 46 -8.43 2.86 -16.48
CA ARG A 46 -8.91 1.47 -16.41
C ARG A 46 -9.01 0.99 -14.97
N TRP A 47 -8.00 1.28 -14.14
CA TRP A 47 -8.02 0.92 -12.72
C TRP A 47 -9.11 1.65 -11.95
N TYR A 48 -9.33 2.94 -12.20
CA TYR A 48 -10.42 3.67 -11.55
C TYR A 48 -11.79 3.09 -11.90
N ALA A 49 -12.03 2.75 -13.17
CA ALA A 49 -13.26 2.09 -13.61
C ALA A 49 -13.44 0.71 -12.94
N LEU A 50 -12.39 -0.12 -12.96
CA LEU A 50 -12.38 -1.43 -12.33
C LEU A 50 -12.66 -1.36 -10.83
N ARG A 51 -12.00 -0.43 -10.13
CA ARG A 51 -12.25 -0.15 -8.72
C ARG A 51 -13.71 0.20 -8.46
N SER A 52 -14.32 1.06 -9.26
CA SER A 52 -15.73 1.41 -9.11
C SER A 52 -16.65 0.22 -9.36
N MET A 53 -16.35 -0.65 -10.32
CA MET A 53 -17.13 -1.88 -10.59
C MET A 53 -17.07 -2.85 -9.40
N VAL A 54 -15.88 -3.11 -8.86
CA VAL A 54 -15.70 -4.02 -7.72
C VAL A 54 -16.42 -3.49 -6.46
N LEU A 55 -16.34 -2.19 -6.17
CA LEU A 55 -17.07 -1.59 -5.05
C LEU A 55 -18.60 -1.72 -5.21
N LYS A 56 -19.11 -1.50 -6.42
CA LYS A 56 -20.55 -1.67 -6.72
C LYS A 56 -20.99 -3.12 -6.57
N ARG A 57 -20.20 -4.07 -7.09
CA ARG A 57 -20.44 -5.52 -6.94
C ARG A 57 -20.54 -5.91 -5.47
N ALA A 58 -19.65 -5.39 -4.64
CA ALA A 58 -19.62 -5.64 -3.21
C ALA A 58 -20.68 -4.83 -2.42
N GLY A 59 -21.51 -4.03 -3.08
CA GLY A 59 -22.52 -3.19 -2.41
C GLY A 59 -21.92 -2.17 -1.43
N TYR A 60 -20.67 -1.76 -1.63
CA TYR A 60 -19.90 -0.96 -0.67
C TYR A 60 -19.80 -1.59 0.72
N VAL A 61 -19.69 -2.92 0.79
CA VAL A 61 -19.47 -3.67 2.03
C VAL A 61 -18.17 -4.46 1.92
N CYS A 62 -17.43 -4.54 3.02
CA CYS A 62 -16.21 -5.32 3.11
C CYS A 62 -16.54 -6.81 2.92
N GLU A 63 -16.02 -7.44 1.87
CA GLU A 63 -16.27 -8.85 1.53
C GLU A 63 -15.72 -9.82 2.61
N GLN A 64 -14.82 -9.35 3.47
CA GLN A 64 -14.18 -10.15 4.51
C GLN A 64 -14.80 -9.99 5.90
N THR A 65 -15.43 -8.84 6.19
CA THR A 65 -15.89 -8.52 7.55
C THR A 65 -17.32 -8.00 7.61
N GLY A 66 -17.99 -7.72 6.49
CA GLY A 66 -19.35 -7.17 6.46
C GLY A 66 -19.47 -5.69 6.86
N VAL A 67 -18.37 -4.99 7.10
CA VAL A 67 -18.38 -3.57 7.50
C VAL A 67 -18.65 -2.67 6.29
N PRO A 68 -19.49 -1.63 6.40
CA PRO A 68 -19.70 -0.66 5.33
C PRO A 68 -18.41 0.07 4.94
N LEU A 69 -18.20 0.27 3.64
CA LEU A 69 -17.03 0.93 3.05
C LEU A 69 -17.31 2.39 2.70
N ILE A 70 -17.66 3.17 3.72
CA ILE A 70 -18.12 4.57 3.58
C ILE A 70 -17.07 5.59 4.04
N GLY A 71 -15.96 5.12 4.60
CA GLY A 71 -14.92 5.96 5.17
C GLY A 71 -14.21 6.84 4.15
N LYS A 72 -13.86 8.06 4.56
CA LYS A 72 -12.94 8.93 3.80
C LYS A 72 -11.54 8.30 3.71
N ALA A 73 -10.75 8.72 2.73
CA ALA A 73 -9.39 8.21 2.54
C ALA A 73 -8.59 8.23 3.86
N GLY A 74 -8.08 7.06 4.27
CA GLY A 74 -7.32 6.89 5.50
C GLY A 74 -8.12 6.39 6.70
N ALA A 75 -9.45 6.49 6.68
CA ALA A 75 -10.30 5.96 7.75
C ALA A 75 -10.28 4.41 7.80
N PRO A 76 -10.51 3.78 8.97
CA PRO A 76 -10.51 2.32 9.11
C PRO A 76 -11.49 1.59 8.18
N ASP A 77 -12.64 2.21 7.92
CA ASP A 77 -13.73 1.78 7.05
C ASP A 77 -13.63 2.34 5.63
N SER A 78 -12.50 2.94 5.27
CA SER A 78 -12.29 3.41 3.90
C SER A 78 -12.13 2.23 2.93
N PRO A 79 -12.71 2.31 1.72
CA PRO A 79 -12.65 1.24 0.73
C PRO A 79 -11.23 1.06 0.21
N VAL A 80 -10.72 -0.17 0.22
CA VAL A 80 -9.55 -0.56 -0.58
C VAL A 80 -9.89 -1.78 -1.44
N ILE A 81 -9.31 -1.79 -2.64
CA ILE A 81 -9.46 -2.91 -3.57
C ILE A 81 -8.20 -3.73 -3.46
N ASP A 82 -8.39 -4.97 -3.07
CA ASP A 82 -7.33 -5.90 -2.81
C ASP A 82 -7.26 -7.01 -3.84
N HIS A 83 -6.04 -7.44 -4.19
CA HIS A 83 -5.81 -8.62 -4.99
C HIS A 83 -5.78 -9.86 -4.07
N VAL A 84 -6.73 -10.78 -4.26
CA VAL A 84 -6.83 -12.05 -3.51
C VAL A 84 -5.58 -12.90 -3.74
N ARG A 85 -5.14 -13.00 -5.00
CA ARG A 85 -3.84 -13.56 -5.40
C ARG A 85 -2.93 -12.42 -5.82
N GLU A 86 -1.75 -12.35 -5.21
CA GLU A 86 -0.74 -11.38 -5.59
C GLU A 86 -0.42 -11.49 -7.09
N HIS A 87 -0.56 -10.38 -7.80
CA HIS A 87 -0.35 -10.37 -9.25
C HIS A 87 1.15 -10.40 -9.63
N LYS A 88 2.07 -9.92 -8.78
CA LYS A 88 3.53 -9.89 -9.01
C LYS A 88 3.97 -9.38 -10.40
N GLY A 89 3.23 -8.41 -10.95
CA GLY A 89 3.46 -7.87 -12.30
C GLY A 89 2.78 -8.64 -13.43
N ASN A 90 2.09 -9.75 -13.16
CA ASN A 90 1.25 -10.44 -14.14
C ASN A 90 0.00 -9.57 -14.43
N PRO A 91 -0.20 -9.12 -15.69
CA PRO A 91 -1.33 -8.29 -16.05
C PRO A 91 -2.67 -9.04 -15.98
N VAL A 92 -2.69 -10.34 -16.27
CA VAL A 92 -3.93 -11.14 -16.22
C VAL A 92 -4.48 -11.14 -14.79
N LEU A 93 -3.64 -11.46 -13.81
CA LEU A 93 -4.04 -11.43 -12.39
C LEU A 93 -4.35 -10.02 -11.89
N PHE A 94 -3.70 -9.00 -12.44
CA PHE A 94 -3.93 -7.62 -12.00
C PHE A 94 -5.31 -7.10 -12.41
N TRP A 95 -5.72 -7.42 -13.64
CA TRP A 95 -6.96 -6.93 -14.25
C TRP A 95 -8.15 -7.87 -14.09
N ASP A 96 -7.94 -9.08 -13.56
CA ASP A 96 -8.99 -10.06 -13.30
C ASP A 96 -9.92 -9.59 -12.18
N GLU A 97 -11.18 -9.32 -12.53
CA GLU A 97 -12.25 -8.94 -11.62
C GLU A 97 -12.52 -9.99 -10.53
N GLY A 98 -12.36 -11.28 -10.88
CA GLY A 98 -12.52 -12.39 -9.93
C GLY A 98 -11.37 -12.49 -8.93
N ASN A 99 -10.22 -11.89 -9.25
CA ASN A 99 -9.07 -11.81 -8.36
C ASN A 99 -9.10 -10.57 -7.46
N LEU A 100 -10.10 -9.70 -7.60
CA LEU A 100 -10.25 -8.48 -6.81
C LEU A 100 -11.35 -8.62 -5.77
N GLN A 101 -11.10 -8.08 -4.58
CA GLN A 101 -12.07 -8.00 -3.49
C GLN A 101 -12.11 -6.60 -2.88
N ALA A 102 -13.31 -6.14 -2.49
CA ALA A 102 -13.49 -4.90 -1.76
C ALA A 102 -13.37 -5.14 -0.24
N VAL A 103 -12.43 -4.46 0.40
CA VAL A 103 -12.15 -4.63 1.83
C VAL A 103 -11.97 -3.28 2.52
N SER A 104 -12.14 -3.28 3.85
CA SER A 104 -11.84 -2.10 4.66
C SER A 104 -10.34 -1.92 4.82
N LYS A 105 -9.88 -0.67 4.90
CA LYS A 105 -8.47 -0.35 5.16
C LYS A 105 -7.94 -1.04 6.41
N ARG A 106 -8.73 -1.09 7.48
CA ARG A 106 -8.35 -1.77 8.72
C ARG A 106 -8.02 -3.24 8.48
N TRP A 107 -8.90 -3.97 7.80
CA TRP A 107 -8.68 -5.39 7.51
C TRP A 107 -7.49 -5.60 6.58
N HIS A 108 -7.37 -4.76 5.54
CA HIS A 108 -6.27 -4.82 4.58
C HIS A 108 -4.91 -4.61 5.25
N ASP A 109 -4.79 -3.62 6.13
CA ASP A 109 -3.51 -3.29 6.75
C ASP A 109 -3.13 -4.26 7.89
N SER A 110 -4.08 -4.98 8.49
CA SER A 110 -3.82 -5.94 9.56
C SER A 110 -3.85 -7.41 9.10
N GLU A 111 -5.03 -7.90 8.70
CA GLU A 111 -5.30 -9.32 8.51
C GLU A 111 -4.70 -9.84 7.23
N LYS A 112 -4.82 -9.10 6.12
CA LYS A 112 -4.20 -9.50 4.86
C LYS A 112 -2.68 -9.63 5.03
N GLN A 113 -2.02 -8.63 5.62
CA GLN A 113 -0.58 -8.70 5.87
C GLN A 113 -0.20 -9.89 6.76
N ARG A 114 -1.04 -10.24 7.74
CA ARG A 114 -0.84 -11.42 8.60
C ARG A 114 -0.98 -12.72 7.81
N LEU A 115 -1.98 -12.82 6.93
CA LEU A 115 -2.22 -13.99 6.09
C LEU A 115 -1.10 -14.18 5.05
N GLU A 116 -0.62 -13.11 4.44
CA GLU A 116 0.50 -13.14 3.49
C GLU A 116 1.80 -13.62 4.17
N ARG A 117 2.09 -13.14 5.39
CA ARG A 117 3.23 -13.62 6.18
C ARG A 117 3.16 -15.10 6.57
N ARG A 118 1.96 -15.67 6.72
CA ARG A 118 1.76 -17.09 7.05
C ARG A 118 1.87 -18.03 5.85
N ARG A 119 1.83 -17.49 4.63
CA ARG A 119 1.93 -18.26 3.39
C ARG A 119 3.38 -18.48 2.92
N HIS A 120 4.34 -17.98 3.68
CA HIS A 120 5.78 -18.21 3.54
C HIS A 120 6.24 -19.16 4.64
#